data_AF-A0A3D1ZUF9-F1
#
_entry.id   AF-A0A3D1ZUF9-F1
#
_cell.length_a   1.000
_cell.length_b   1.000
_cell.length_c   1.000
_cell.angle_alpha   90.00
_cell.angle_beta   90.00
_cell.angle_gamma   90.00
#
_symmetry.space_group_name_H-M   'P 1'
#
loop_
_entity.id
_entity.type
_entity.pdbx_description
1 polymer ?
#
loop_
_entity_poly.entity_id
_entity_poly.type
_entity_poly.pdbx_seq_one_letter_code
_entity_poly.pdbx_strand_id
1 'polypeptide(L)' 'FGYGLSAPLVDAAMDLEAKPDVIVTVDNGIASHAGVDRAHALGLQVIVTDHHLAGDSLPAADAIV' A
#
# COMPACT_ATOMS: atom_id res chain seq x y z
N PHE A 1 7.09 -0.07 12.85
CA PHE A 1 6.07 -0.68 11.97
C PHE A 1 6.37 -2.16 11.81
N GLY A 2 5.38 -2.95 11.38
CA GLY A 2 5.57 -4.36 10.99
C GLY A 2 5.95 -4.51 9.51
N TYR A 3 5.82 -5.73 8.98
CA TYR A 3 6.04 -6.04 7.56
C TYR A 3 4.82 -5.66 6.70
N GLY A 4 5.07 -5.13 5.49
CA GLY A 4 4.05 -4.73 4.52
C GLY A 4 3.46 -3.33 4.73
N LEU A 5 2.68 -2.87 3.76
CA LEU A 5 1.97 -1.59 3.83
C LEU A 5 0.82 -1.68 4.84
N SER A 6 0.85 -0.81 5.86
CA SER A 6 -0.16 -0.72 6.91
C SER A 6 -0.76 0.69 6.98
N ALA A 7 -2.01 0.83 7.45
CA ALA A 7 -2.66 2.13 7.56
C ALA A 7 -1.83 3.17 8.37
N PRO A 8 -1.23 2.83 9.53
CA PRO A 8 -0.37 3.79 10.26
C PRO A 8 0.89 4.20 9.50
N LEU A 9 1.42 3.32 8.63
CA LEU A 9 2.56 3.65 7.79
C LEU A 9 2.16 4.63 6.67
N VAL A 10 0.97 4.45 6.09
CA VAL A 10 0.41 5.41 5.12
C VAL A 10 0.18 6.78 5.79
N ASP A 11 -0.37 6.80 7.00
CA ASP A 11 -0.56 8.05 7.75
C ASP A 11 0.77 8.76 8.00
N ALA A 12 1.80 8.02 8.42
CA ALA A 12 3.13 8.58 8.61
C ALA A 12 3.76 9.12 7.31
N ALA A 13 3.44 8.54 6.15
CA ALA A 13 3.90 9.07 4.86
C ALA A 13 3.28 10.43 4.51
N MET A 14 2.11 10.75 5.07
CA MET A 14 1.47 12.07 4.88
C MET A 14 2.06 13.17 5.77
N ASP A 15 2.88 12.80 6.76
CA ASP A 15 3.62 13.75 7.60
C ASP A 15 4.95 14.19 6.97
N LEU A 16 5.32 13.60 5.82
CA LEU A 16 6.49 14.04 5.04
C LEU A 16 6.27 15.46 4.51
N GLU A 17 7.33 16.27 4.47
CA GLU A 17 7.28 17.62 3.89
C GLU A 17 6.81 17.60 2.43
N ALA A 18 7.27 16.60 1.68
CA ALA A 18 6.79 16.28 0.34
C ALA A 18 5.87 15.05 0.41
N LYS A 19 4.56 15.29 0.34
CA LYS A 19 3.54 14.24 0.37
C LYS A 19 3.56 13.47 -0.96
N PRO A 20 3.49 12.12 -0.93
CA PRO A 20 3.40 11.35 -2.16
C PRO A 20 2.01 11.50 -2.80
N ASP A 21 1.93 11.32 -4.11
CA ASP A 21 0.69 11.03 -4.82
C ASP A 21 0.52 9.52 -5.10
N VAL A 22 1.63 8.78 -5.07
CA VAL A 22 1.70 7.35 -5.40
C VAL A 22 2.58 6.61 -4.38
N ILE A 23 2.12 5.44 -3.94
CA ILE A 23 2.90 4.47 -3.15
C ILE A 23 3.21 3.27 -4.03
N VAL A 24 4.48 2.86 -4.07
CA VAL A 24 4.91 1.63 -4.75
C VAL A 24 5.53 0.69 -3.71
N THR A 25 4.94 -0.49 -3.54
CA THR A 25 5.51 -1.52 -2.67
C THR A 25 6.40 -2.46 -3.48
N VAL A 26 7.48 -2.95 -2.86
CA VAL A 26 8.43 -3.88 -3.47
C VAL A 26 8.64 -5.04 -2.54
N ASP A 27 8.48 -6.26 -3.06
CA ASP A 27 8.63 -7.51 -2.30
C ASP A 27 7.68 -7.60 -1.09
N ASN A 28 6.57 -6.85 -1.14
CA ASN A 28 5.50 -6.89 -0.16
C ASN A 28 4.25 -6.23 -0.75
N GLY A 29 3.11 -6.44 -0.09
CA GLY A 29 1.87 -5.72 -0.38
C GLY A 29 0.73 -6.61 -0.88
N ILE A 30 0.98 -7.86 -1.30
CA ILE A 30 -0.07 -8.74 -1.85
C ILE A 30 -1.21 -9.05 -0.86
N ALA A 31 -0.97 -8.83 0.43
CA ALA A 31 -1.96 -8.98 1.52
C ALA A 31 -2.31 -7.65 2.23
N SER A 32 -1.84 -6.50 1.74
CA SER A 32 -1.93 -5.20 2.43
C SER A 32 -3.25 -4.45 2.23
N HIS A 33 -4.39 -5.12 2.45
CA HIS A 33 -5.73 -4.54 2.27
C HIS A 33 -5.91 -3.20 3.01
N ALA A 34 -5.71 -3.20 4.33
CA ALA A 34 -5.93 -2.01 5.15
C ALA A 34 -4.99 -0.84 4.80
N GLY A 35 -3.76 -1.14 4.35
CA GLY A 35 -2.83 -0.13 3.88
C GLY A 35 -3.30 0.51 2.58
N VAL A 36 -3.72 -0.32 1.60
CA VAL A 36 -4.21 0.14 0.30
C VAL A 36 -5.50 0.95 0.46
N ASP A 37 -6.46 0.46 1.25
CA ASP A 37 -7.72 1.17 1.52
C ASP A 37 -7.46 2.54 2.16
N ARG A 38 -6.50 2.61 3.08
CA ARG A 38 -6.13 3.88 3.73
C ARG A 38 -5.50 4.86 2.74
N ALA A 39 -4.62 4.39 1.88
CA ALA A 39 -3.99 5.21 0.85
C ALA A 39 -5.04 5.79 -0.11
N HIS A 40 -6.00 4.97 -0.55
CA HIS A 40 -7.09 5.40 -1.42
C HIS A 40 -8.00 6.43 -0.74
N ALA A 41 -8.31 6.26 0.55
CA ALA A 41 -9.08 7.23 1.32
C ALA A 41 -8.40 8.60 1.44
N LEU A 42 -7.07 8.64 1.26
CA LEU A 42 -6.26 9.87 1.23
C LEU A 42 -6.02 10.40 -0.19
N GLY A 43 -6.59 9.75 -1.21
CA GLY A 43 -6.45 10.13 -2.63
C GLY A 43 -5.13 9.68 -3.27
N LEU A 44 -4.40 8.77 -2.63
CA LEU A 44 -3.15 8.22 -3.16
C LEU A 44 -3.42 7.04 -4.09
N GLN A 45 -2.56 6.87 -5.10
CA GLN A 45 -2.50 5.63 -5.88
C GLN A 45 -1.57 4.61 -5.21
N VAL A 46 -1.84 3.32 -5.40
CA VAL A 46 -1.00 2.24 -4.90
C VAL A 46 -0.68 1.23 -5.99
N ILE A 47 0.61 0.97 -6.17
CA ILE A 47 1.14 -0.10 -7.03
C ILE A 47 1.81 -1.14 -6.13
N VAL A 48 1.42 -2.39 -6.26
CA VAL A 48 2.03 -3.52 -5.56
C VAL A 48 2.92 -4.30 -6.51
N THR A 49 4.18 -4.50 -6.13
CA THR A 49 5.09 -5.44 -6.79
C THR A 49 5.50 -6.49 -5.77
N ASP A 50 5.00 -7.72 -5.93
CA ASP A 50 5.13 -8.74 -4.89
C ASP A 50 5.04 -10.15 -5.45
N HIS A 51 5.89 -11.05 -4.96
CA HIS A 51 6.00 -12.43 -5.41
C HIS A 51 5.44 -13.45 -4.40
N HIS A 52 5.01 -12.99 -3.23
CA HIS A 52 4.42 -13.84 -2.20
C HIS A 52 3.08 -14.44 -2.66
N LEU A 53 2.65 -15.49 -1.97
CA LEU A 53 1.37 -16.13 -2.26
C LEU A 53 0.21 -15.17 -1.95
N ALA A 54 -0.63 -14.92 -2.95
CA ALA A 54 -1.86 -14.17 -2.77
C ALA A 54 -2.84 -14.89 -1.83
N GLY A 55 -3.59 -14.11 -1.04
CA GLY A 55 -4.69 -14.63 -0.23
C GLY A 55 -5.96 -14.88 -1.06
N ASP A 56 -7.08 -15.15 -0.38
CA ASP A 56 -8.38 -15.39 -1.01
C ASP A 56 -8.92 -14.18 -1.82
N SER A 57 -8.41 -12.99 -1.52
CA SER A 57 -8.70 -11.75 -2.23
C SER A 57 -7.43 -10.92 -2.39
N LEU A 58 -7.38 -10.11 -3.44
CA LEU A 58 -6.32 -9.14 -3.64
C LEU A 58 -6.70 -7.79 -3.03
N PRO A 59 -5.74 -6.99 -2.55
CA PRO A 59 -6.00 -5.61 -2.18
C PRO A 59 -6.42 -4.83 -3.41
N ALA A 60 -7.21 -3.78 -3.22
CA ALA A 60 -7.75 -2.97 -4.30
C ALA A 60 -6.71 -1.99 -4.88
N ALA A 61 -5.47 -2.42 -5.12
CA ALA A 61 -4.40 -1.57 -5.67
C ALA A 61 -4.65 -1.21 -7.15
N ASP A 62 -4.13 -0.07 -7.61
CA ASP A 62 -4.22 0.36 -9.00
C ASP A 62 -3.52 -0.60 -9.97
N ALA A 63 -2.46 -1.27 -9.50
CA ALA A 63 -1.79 -2.35 -10.22
C ALA A 63 -1.15 -3.34 -9.24
N ILE A 64 -1.10 -4.60 -9.64
CA ILE A 64 -0.41 -5.69 -8.95
C ILE A 64 0.42 -6.45 -10.00
N VAL A 65 1.72 -6.60 -9.73
CA VAL A 65 2.69 -7.29 -10.61
C VAL A 65 3.42 -8.37 -9.84
#